data_AF-G5Q1L3-F1
#
_entry.id   AF-G5Q1L3-F1
#
_cell.length_a   1.000
_cell.length_b   1.000
_cell.length_c   1.000
_cell.angle_alpha   90.00
_cell.angle_beta   90.00
_cell.angle_gamma   90.00
#
_symmetry.space_group_name_H-M   'P 1'
#
loop_
_entity.id
_entity.type
_entity.pdbx_description
1 polymer ?
#
loop_
_entity_poly.entity_id
_entity_poly.type
_entity_poly.pdbx_seq_one_letter_code
_entity_poly.pdbx_strand_id
1 'polypeptide(L)'
;MKKKSDGDTRNFTPIRFALLCTAILLSMALLLGRVAWLQIVTPSKLVKQEDMRSLREVTTASPRGMITDREGRPLAVSVPVNAVWADPKTIISKGGVGYNERWQALA
;
A
#
# COMPACT_ATOMS: atom_id res chain seq x y z
N MET A 1 54.43 -26.55 -53.18
CA MET A 1 53.23 -26.36 -52.33
C MET A 1 53.25 -24.94 -51.76
N LYS A 2 52.28 -24.09 -52.12
CA LYS A 2 52.23 -22.68 -51.70
C LYS A 2 51.13 -22.53 -50.66
N LYS A 3 51.50 -22.28 -49.40
CA LYS A 3 50.57 -22.13 -48.27
C LYS A 3 50.01 -20.71 -48.30
N LYS A 4 48.71 -20.56 -48.56
CA LYS A 4 48.01 -19.27 -48.50
C LYS A 4 47.52 -19.08 -47.06
N SER A 5 48.06 -18.08 -46.36
CA SER A 5 47.50 -17.64 -45.08
C SER A 5 46.37 -16.64 -45.38
N ASP A 6 45.12 -17.06 -45.19
CA ASP A 6 44.02 -16.11 -45.09
C ASP A 6 44.13 -15.41 -43.74
N GLY A 7 44.57 -14.15 -43.77
CA GLY A 7 44.50 -13.25 -42.64
C GLY A 7 43.11 -12.67 -42.57
N ASP A 8 42.25 -13.24 -41.73
CA ASP A 8 40.98 -12.62 -41.33
C ASP A 8 41.29 -11.39 -40.47
N THR A 9 41.32 -10.20 -41.10
CA THR A 9 41.44 -8.93 -40.40
C THR A 9 40.11 -8.61 -39.74
N ARG A 10 39.90 -9.14 -38.54
CA ARG A 10 38.78 -8.79 -37.68
C ARG A 10 38.95 -7.34 -37.23
N ASN A 11 38.20 -6.44 -37.86
CA ASN A 11 38.13 -5.03 -37.47
C ASN A 11 37.35 -4.89 -36.15
N PHE A 12 37.93 -5.33 -35.04
CA PHE A 12 37.39 -5.08 -33.72
C PHE A 12 37.57 -3.58 -33.44
N THR A 13 36.48 -2.82 -33.36
CA THR A 13 36.51 -1.37 -33.06
C THR A 13 36.20 -1.18 -31.57
N PRO A 14 37.21 -1.28 -30.68
CA PRO A 14 37.00 -1.30 -29.22
C PRO A 14 36.31 -0.03 -28.71
N ILE A 15 36.51 1.10 -29.39
CA ILE A 15 35.90 2.39 -29.03
C ILE A 15 34.37 2.35 -29.17
N ARG A 16 33.85 1.78 -30.27
CA ARG A 16 32.39 1.68 -30.49
C ARG A 16 31.75 0.74 -29.47
N PHE A 17 32.43 -0.37 -29.17
CA PHE A 17 31.98 -1.33 -28.17
C PHE A 17 31.99 -0.75 -26.75
N ALA A 18 33.07 -0.04 -26.36
CA ALA A 18 33.15 0.63 -25.06
C ALA A 18 32.09 1.74 -24.90
N LEU A 19 31.82 2.51 -25.95
CA LEU A 19 30.77 3.53 -25.95
C LEU A 19 29.38 2.89 -25.75
N LEU A 20 29.10 1.79 -26.45
CA LEU A 20 27.85 1.05 -26.27
C LEU A 20 27.70 0.53 -24.81
N CYS A 21 28.73 -0.13 -24.28
CA CYS A 21 28.70 -0.66 -22.92
C CYS A 21 28.53 0.44 -21.87
N THR A 22 29.23 1.56 -22.01
CA THR A 22 29.09 2.70 -21.10
C THR A 22 27.69 3.31 -21.14
N ALA A 23 27.11 3.47 -22.34
CA ALA A 23 25.74 3.95 -22.49
C ALA A 23 24.71 3.02 -21.81
N ILE A 24 24.87 1.71 -21.94
CA ILE A 24 24.01 0.72 -21.28
C ILE A 24 24.16 0.76 -19.76
N LEU A 25 25.40 0.85 -19.25
CA LEU A 25 25.63 0.93 -17.80
C LEU A 25 25.07 2.22 -17.20
N LEU A 26 25.21 3.33 -17.92
CA LEU A 26 24.72 4.63 -17.47
C LEU A 26 23.18 4.66 -17.45
N SER A 27 22.52 4.08 -18.46
CA SER A 27 21.06 3.97 -18.47
C SER A 27 20.56 3.07 -17.33
N MET A 28 21.23 1.94 -17.06
CA MET A 28 20.92 1.07 -15.93
C MET A 28 21.05 1.82 -14.59
N ALA A 29 22.15 2.55 -14.39
CA ALA A 29 22.38 3.32 -13.17
C ALA A 29 21.31 4.39 -12.95
N LEU A 30 20.87 5.08 -14.01
CA LEU A 30 19.81 6.09 -13.94
C LEU A 30 18.48 5.47 -13.52
N LEU A 31 18.12 4.31 -14.08
CA LEU A 31 16.89 3.60 -13.69
C LEU A 31 16.95 3.14 -12.23
N LEU A 32 18.07 2.58 -11.78
CA LEU A 32 18.24 2.17 -10.38
C LEU A 32 18.15 3.35 -9.42
N GLY A 33 18.80 4.48 -9.75
CA GLY A 33 18.67 5.72 -8.97
C GLY A 33 17.23 6.22 -8.91
N ARG A 34 16.48 6.10 -10.02
CA ARG A 34 15.07 6.49 -10.05
C ARG A 34 14.20 5.59 -9.16
N VAL A 35 14.43 4.28 -9.17
CA VAL A 35 13.73 3.31 -8.31
C VAL A 35 14.06 3.58 -6.84
N ALA A 36 15.34 3.75 -6.50
CA ALA A 36 15.77 4.07 -5.15
C ALA A 36 15.12 5.36 -4.62
N TRP A 37 15.01 6.40 -5.46
CA TRP A 37 14.30 7.64 -5.10
C TRP A 37 12.82 7.38 -4.77
N LEU A 38 12.13 6.60 -5.60
CA LEU A 38 10.72 6.28 -5.40
C LEU A 38 10.50 5.47 -4.11
N GLN A 39 11.38 4.50 -3.83
CA GLN A 39 11.26 3.59 -2.69
C GLN A 39 11.71 4.23 -1.36
N ILE A 40 12.80 5.00 -1.35
CA ILE A 40 13.38 5.55 -0.11
C ILE A 40 12.74 6.90 0.26
N VAL A 41 12.59 7.80 -0.71
CA VAL A 41 12.14 9.18 -0.44
C VAL A 41 10.62 9.28 -0.47
N THR A 42 9.93 8.54 -1.34
CA THR A 42 8.47 8.65 -1.52
C THR A 42 7.69 7.33 -1.40
N PRO A 43 7.93 6.45 -0.40
CA PRO A 43 7.13 5.24 -0.24
C PRO A 43 5.69 5.53 0.20
N SER A 44 5.47 6.63 0.94
CA SER A 44 4.20 6.92 1.63
C SER A 44 2.99 7.10 0.70
N LYS A 45 3.19 7.62 -0.52
CA LYS A 45 2.09 7.80 -1.48
C LYS A 45 1.62 6.47 -2.08
N LEU A 46 2.56 5.56 -2.36
CA LEU A 46 2.25 4.24 -2.94
C LEU A 46 1.61 3.34 -1.88
N VAL A 47 2.16 3.31 -0.66
CA VAL A 47 1.56 2.57 0.47
C VAL A 47 0.14 3.04 0.76
N LYS A 48 -0.11 4.36 0.73
CA LYS A 48 -1.46 4.91 0.91
C LYS A 48 -2.44 4.49 -0.18
N GLN A 49 -1.98 4.28 -1.41
CA GLN A 49 -2.82 3.80 -2.52
C GLN A 49 -3.13 2.29 -2.39
N GLU A 50 -2.15 1.50 -1.95
CA GLU A 50 -2.32 0.09 -1.60
C GLU A 50 -3.33 -0.09 -0.45
N ASP A 51 -3.16 0.65 0.65
CA ASP A 51 -4.05 0.58 1.82
C ASP A 51 -5.50 0.93 1.46
N MET A 52 -5.70 1.94 0.62
CA MET A 52 -7.03 2.37 0.18
C MET A 52 -7.76 1.32 -0.68
N ARG A 53 -7.01 0.39 -1.28
CA ARG A 53 -7.55 -0.62 -2.20
C ARG A 53 -7.68 -2.00 -1.55
N SER A 54 -6.79 -2.34 -0.61
CA SER A 54 -6.80 -3.63 0.10
C SER A 54 -7.65 -3.64 1.38
N LEU A 55 -7.92 -2.49 2.03
CA LEU A 55 -8.82 -2.39 3.19
C LEU A 55 -10.27 -2.11 2.78
N ARG A 56 -10.89 -2.94 1.93
CA ARG A 56 -12.32 -2.76 1.66
C ARG A 56 -13.09 -4.02 1.25
N GLU A 57 -13.25 -4.93 2.20
CA GLU A 57 -14.52 -5.65 2.33
C GLU A 57 -15.19 -5.23 3.63
N VAL A 58 -15.94 -4.11 3.56
CA VAL A 58 -16.98 -3.84 4.55
C VAL A 58 -18.18 -4.63 4.08
N THR A 59 -18.36 -5.82 4.63
CA THR A 59 -19.58 -6.59 4.44
C THR A 59 -20.75 -5.72 4.87
N THR A 60 -21.57 -5.31 3.90
CA THR A 60 -22.79 -4.60 4.19
C THR A 60 -23.72 -5.63 4.80
N ALA A 61 -23.93 -5.58 6.12
CA ALA A 61 -24.83 -6.50 6.79
C ALA A 61 -26.23 -6.32 6.24
N SER A 62 -26.66 -7.23 5.36
CA SER A 62 -28.06 -7.30 4.94
C SER A 62 -28.89 -7.63 6.19
N PRO A 63 -29.88 -6.81 6.57
CA PRO A 63 -30.70 -7.09 7.74
C PRO A 63 -31.37 -8.47 7.62
N ARG A 64 -31.40 -9.23 8.72
CA ARG A 64 -32.15 -10.49 8.77
C ARG A 64 -33.65 -10.21 8.76
N GLY A 65 -34.43 -11.07 8.09
CA GLY A 65 -35.88 -11.01 8.11
C GLY A 65 -36.45 -11.12 9.53
N MET A 66 -37.58 -10.44 9.76
CA MET A 66 -38.30 -10.46 11.03
C MET A 66 -38.89 -11.85 11.28
N ILE A 67 -38.74 -12.37 12.50
CA ILE A 67 -39.44 -13.60 12.92
C ILE A 67 -40.73 -13.18 13.63
N THR A 68 -41.88 -13.59 13.10
CA THR A 68 -43.20 -13.29 13.66
C THR A 68 -43.89 -14.55 14.18
N ASP A 69 -44.70 -14.41 15.23
CA ASP A 69 -45.63 -15.44 15.70
C ASP A 69 -46.83 -15.62 14.74
N ARG A 70 -47.67 -16.64 14.94
CA ARG A 70 -48.88 -16.93 14.15
C ARG A 70 -49.88 -15.77 14.07
N GLU A 71 -49.91 -14.92 15.09
CA GLU A 71 -50.73 -13.71 15.17
C GLU A 71 -50.05 -12.46 14.57
N GLY A 72 -48.92 -12.64 13.86
CA GLY A 72 -48.18 -11.55 13.23
C GLY A 72 -47.35 -10.68 14.19
N ARG A 73 -47.25 -11.06 15.47
CA ARG A 73 -46.46 -10.32 16.47
C ARG A 73 -44.95 -10.57 16.29
N PRO A 74 -44.10 -9.53 16.29
CA PRO A 74 -42.66 -9.71 16.13
C PRO A 74 -42.01 -10.34 17.37
N LEU A 75 -41.20 -11.38 17.18
CA LEU A 75 -40.43 -12.05 18.23
C LEU A 75 -38.93 -11.71 18.18
N ALA A 76 -38.37 -11.47 16.97
CA ALA A 76 -36.98 -11.06 16.79
C ALA A 76 -36.83 -10.09 15.59
N VAL A 77 -36.10 -9.00 15.81
CA VAL A 77 -35.87 -7.92 14.83
C VAL A 77 -34.40 -7.51 14.77
N SER A 78 -33.89 -7.22 13.56
CA SER A 78 -32.56 -6.63 13.38
C SER A 78 -32.69 -5.11 13.28
N VAL A 79 -32.23 -4.38 14.29
CA VAL A 79 -32.28 -2.91 14.34
C VAL A 79 -30.86 -2.37 14.19
N PRO A 80 -30.58 -1.47 13.23
CA PRO A 80 -29.28 -0.83 13.12
C PRO A 80 -29.05 0.03 14.37
N VAL A 81 -27.90 -0.14 15.01
CA VAL A 81 -27.48 0.65 16.17
C VAL A 81 -26.16 1.36 15.86
N ASN A 82 -26.03 2.60 16.34
CA ASN A 82 -24.78 3.33 16.24
C ASN A 82 -23.92 2.96 17.44
N ALA A 83 -22.75 2.37 17.19
CA ALA A 83 -21.76 2.14 18.23
C ALA A 83 -20.85 3.36 18.35
N VAL A 84 -20.81 3.96 19.55
CA VAL A 84 -19.80 4.96 19.90
C VAL A 84 -18.63 4.23 20.55
N TRP A 85 -17.43 4.46 20.04
CA TRP A 85 -16.19 3.93 20.61
C TRP A 85 -15.14 5.02 20.62
N ALA A 86 -14.17 4.89 21.51
CA ALA A 86 -13.09 5.85 21.65
C ALA A 86 -11.77 5.10 21.76
N ASP A 87 -10.79 5.48 20.94
CA ASP A 87 -9.44 4.91 20.99
C ASP A 87 -8.60 5.61 22.06
N PRO A 88 -8.13 4.89 23.11
CA PRO A 88 -7.31 5.47 24.16
C PRO A 88 -6.06 6.17 23.64
N LYS A 89 -5.39 5.65 22.59
CA LYS A 89 -4.18 6.26 22.04
C LYS A 89 -4.49 7.63 21.43
N THR A 90 -5.55 7.69 20.64
CA THR A 90 -6.02 8.94 20.01
C THR A 90 -6.45 9.97 21.06
N ILE A 91 -7.18 9.54 22.10
CA ILE A 91 -7.64 10.43 23.18
C ILE A 91 -6.44 11.04 23.94
N ILE A 92 -5.48 10.21 24.35
CA ILE A 92 -4.29 10.67 25.07
C ILE A 92 -3.46 11.62 24.20
N SER A 93 -3.28 11.31 22.91
CA SER A 93 -2.52 12.16 21.98
C SER A 93 -3.11 13.57 21.80
N LYS A 94 -4.44 13.71 21.96
CA LYS A 94 -5.18 14.97 21.81
C LYS A 94 -5.37 15.73 23.12
N GLY A 95 -4.66 15.35 24.19
CA GLY A 95 -4.73 16.03 25.49
C GLY A 95 -5.43 15.24 26.59
N GLY A 96 -5.83 13.99 26.34
CA GLY A 96 -6.44 13.11 27.34
C GLY A 96 -7.86 13.51 27.72
N VAL A 97 -8.38 12.85 28.76
CA VAL A 97 -9.65 13.22 29.39
C VAL A 97 -9.32 14.15 30.54
N GLY A 98 -9.87 15.36 30.55
CA GLY A 98 -9.60 16.32 31.62
C GLY A 98 -10.11 15.83 32.97
N TYR A 99 -9.39 16.13 34.05
CA TYR A 99 -9.81 15.86 35.43
C TYR A 99 -10.86 16.90 35.87
N ASN A 100 -12.08 16.81 35.33
CA ASN A 100 -13.19 17.61 35.82
C ASN A 100 -14.06 16.76 36.77
N GLU A 101 -14.77 17.42 37.68
CA GLU A 101 -15.66 16.73 38.65
C GLU A 101 -16.71 15.87 37.95
N ARG A 102 -17.15 16.27 36.74
CA ARG A 102 -18.09 15.50 35.91
C ARG A 102 -17.55 14.14 35.47
N TRP A 103 -16.27 14.05 35.13
CA TRP A 103 -15.62 12.80 34.74
C TRP A 103 -15.32 11.91 35.94
N GLN A 104 -15.01 12.49 37.10
CA GLN A 104 -14.80 11.75 38.34
C GLN A 104 -16.10 11.15 38.89
N ALA A 105 -17.25 11.83 38.70
CA ALA A 105 -18.56 11.33 39.10
C ALA A 105 -19.09 10.17 38.25
N LEU A 106 -18.43 9.85 37.14
CA LEU A 106 -18.78 8.74 36.23
C LEU A 106 -17.98 7.45 36.50
N ALA A 107 -16.94 7.52 37.34
CA ALA A 107 -16.11 6.37 37.74
C ALA A 107 -16.69 5.70 39.00
#